data_AF-A0A356QFA6-F1
#
_entry.id   AF-A0A356QFA6-F1
#
_cell.length_a   1.000
_cell.length_b   1.000
_cell.length_c   1.000
_cell.angle_alpha   90.00
_cell.angle_beta   90.00
_cell.angle_gamma   90.00
#
_symmetry.space_group_name_H-M   'P 1'
#
loop_
_entity.id
_entity.type
_entity.pdbx_description
1 polymer ?
#
loop_
_entity_poly.entity_id
_entity_poly.type
_entity_poly.pdbx_seq_one_letter_code
_entity_poly.pdbx_strand_id
1 'polypeptide(L)'
;ADLLAAREAGDAHREAELHGLIETLDGYTAESRAAQLLVGLGFVQSDLMRPLSDFSGGWRMRVNLARNLFMPSDLLLLDEPTNHLDLDALLWLEQWLTRYP
;
A
#
# COMPACT_ATOMS: atom_id res chain seq x y z
N ALA A 1 -2.45 -16.50 -2.88
CA ALA A 1 -2.32 -17.93 -2.56
C ALA A 1 -3.64 -18.64 -2.82
N ASP A 2 -4.73 -18.17 -2.23
CA ASP A 2 -6.05 -18.84 -2.28
C ASP A 2 -6.66 -18.95 -3.69
N LEU A 3 -6.49 -17.94 -4.55
CA LEU A 3 -7.01 -17.97 -5.92
C LEU A 3 -6.32 -19.05 -6.76
N LEU A 4 -5.00 -19.17 -6.63
CA LEU A 4 -4.22 -20.20 -7.32
C LEU A 4 -4.66 -21.59 -6.85
N ALA A 5 -4.83 -21.77 -5.54
CA ALA A 5 -5.29 -23.04 -4.97
C ALA A 5 -6.70 -23.42 -5.44
N ALA A 6 -7.64 -22.46 -5.51
CA ALA A 6 -9.00 -22.71 -6.02
C ALA A 6 -8.98 -23.13 -7.50
N ARG A 7 -8.14 -22.46 -8.31
CA ARG A 7 -7.95 -22.77 -9.72
C ARG A 7 -7.33 -24.16 -9.93
N GLU A 8 -6.32 -24.52 -9.14
CA GLU A 8 -5.69 -25.84 -9.19
C GLU A 8 -6.64 -26.96 -8.73
N ALA A 9 -7.55 -26.68 -7.79
CA ALA A 9 -8.58 -27.60 -7.33
C ALA A 9 -9.77 -27.74 -8.30
N GLY A 10 -9.88 -26.87 -9.32
CA GLY A 10 -11.03 -26.82 -10.23
C GLY A 10 -12.32 -26.31 -9.57
N ASP A 11 -12.21 -25.60 -8.44
CA ASP A 11 -13.35 -25.04 -7.72
C ASP A 11 -13.76 -23.70 -8.32
N ALA A 12 -14.56 -23.78 -9.40
CA ALA A 12 -15.01 -22.61 -10.14
C ALA A 12 -15.86 -21.63 -9.30
N HIS A 13 -16.57 -22.13 -8.28
CA HIS A 13 -17.37 -21.26 -7.41
C HIS A 13 -16.46 -20.42 -6.54
N ARG A 14 -15.47 -21.06 -5.89
CA ARG A 14 -14.51 -20.36 -5.05
C ARG A 14 -13.63 -19.40 -5.84
N GLU A 15 -13.23 -19.77 -7.06
CA GLU A 15 -12.50 -18.89 -7.98
C GLU A 15 -13.30 -17.61 -8.30
N ALA A 16 -14.59 -17.75 -8.62
CA ALA A 16 -15.47 -16.62 -8.89
C ALA A 16 -15.65 -15.69 -7.67
N GLU A 17 -15.84 -16.25 -6.47
CA GLU A 17 -15.91 -15.46 -5.23
C GLU A 17 -14.64 -14.63 -4.99
N LEU A 18 -13.47 -15.25 -5.17
CA LEU A 18 -12.19 -14.59 -4.96
C LEU A 18 -11.95 -13.48 -5.98
N HIS A 19 -12.34 -13.68 -7.24
CA HIS A 19 -12.30 -12.62 -8.24
C HIS A 19 -13.23 -11.45 -7.88
N GLY A 20 -14.45 -11.73 -7.40
CA GLY A 20 -15.37 -10.69 -6.93
C GLY A 20 -14.82 -9.90 -5.74
N LEU A 21 -14.12 -10.56 -4.82
CA LEU A 21 -13.44 -9.89 -3.70
C LEU A 21 -12.28 -9.00 -4.18
N ILE A 22 -11.45 -9.50 -5.11
CA ILE A 22 -10.35 -8.73 -5.70
C ILE A 22 -10.90 -7.48 -6.40
N GLU A 23 -11.99 -7.62 -7.16
CA GLU A 23 -12.63 -6.48 -7.83
C GLU A 23 -13.19 -5.46 -6.83
N THR A 24 -13.89 -5.92 -5.79
CA THR A 24 -14.47 -5.05 -4.74
C THR A 24 -13.41 -4.24 -3.99
N LEU A 25 -12.22 -4.81 -3.80
CA LEU A 25 -11.10 -4.15 -3.12
C LEU A 25 -10.21 -3.32 -4.07
N ASP A 26 -10.58 -3.22 -5.34
CA ASP A 26 -9.76 -2.65 -6.41
C ASP A 26 -8.34 -3.27 -6.43
N GLY A 27 -8.30 -4.59 -6.23
CA GLY A 27 -7.08 -5.37 -6.03
C GLY A 27 -6.21 -5.47 -7.27
N TYR A 28 -6.78 -5.31 -8.47
CA TYR A 28 -6.01 -5.31 -9.72
C TYR A 28 -5.10 -4.08 -9.86
N THR A 29 -5.44 -2.96 -9.19
CA THR A 29 -4.60 -1.74 -9.19
C THR A 29 -3.72 -1.64 -7.94
N ALA A 30 -3.83 -2.59 -7.01
CA ALA A 30 -3.20 -2.55 -5.69
C ALA A 30 -1.69 -2.31 -5.77
N GLU A 31 -0.98 -3.04 -6.62
CA GLU A 31 0.48 -2.89 -6.77
C GLU A 31 0.87 -1.49 -7.27
N SER A 32 0.14 -0.96 -8.26
CA SER A 32 0.40 0.39 -8.79
C SER A 32 0.11 1.47 -7.74
N ARG A 33 -0.99 1.35 -7.00
CA ARG A 33 -1.34 2.28 -5.91
C ARG A 33 -0.30 2.23 -4.78
N ALA A 34 0.14 1.03 -4.38
CA ALA A 34 1.18 0.85 -3.38
C ALA A 34 2.51 1.47 -3.83
N ALA A 35 2.90 1.27 -5.09
CA ALA A 35 4.09 1.89 -5.67
C ALA A 35 3.99 3.42 -5.68
N GLN A 36 2.84 3.99 -6.04
CA GLN A 36 2.62 5.44 -6.03
C GLN A 36 2.78 6.03 -4.61
N LEU A 37 2.21 5.37 -3.59
CA LEU A 37 2.36 5.77 -2.19
C LEU A 37 3.82 5.75 -1.73
N LEU A 38 4.52 4.63 -1.99
CA LEU A 38 5.91 4.47 -1.58
C LEU A 38 6.82 5.48 -2.29
N VAL A 39 6.68 5.66 -3.61
CA VAL A 39 7.47 6.65 -4.35
C VAL A 39 7.20 8.06 -3.84
N GLY A 40 5.94 8.38 -3.54
CA GLY A 40 5.55 9.65 -2.93
C GLY A 40 6.19 9.93 -1.57
N LEU A 41 6.42 8.89 -0.77
CA LEU A 41 7.13 8.96 0.51
C LEU A 41 8.66 8.89 0.36
N GLY A 42 9.18 9.05 -0.86
CA GLY A 42 10.60 9.18 -1.15
C GLY A 42 11.33 7.88 -1.48
N PHE A 43 10.63 6.75 -1.62
CA PHE A 43 11.26 5.51 -2.10
C PHE A 43 11.57 5.61 -3.60
N VAL A 44 12.65 4.97 -4.04
CA VAL A 44 12.92 4.81 -5.48
C VAL A 44 12.34 3.50 -6.01
N GLN A 45 12.13 3.40 -7.32
CA GLN A 45 11.53 2.20 -7.93
C GLN A 45 12.32 0.91 -7.66
N SER A 46 13.65 1.01 -7.58
CA SER A 46 14.51 -0.12 -7.24
C SER A 46 14.32 -0.63 -5.81
N ASP A 47 13.70 0.17 -4.94
CA ASP A 47 13.48 -0.17 -3.53
C ASP A 47 12.20 -0.98 -3.30
N LEU A 48 11.23 -0.95 -4.23
CA LEU A 48 9.90 -1.52 -4.01
C LEU A 48 9.89 -3.03 -3.80
N MET A 49 10.90 -3.73 -4.32
CA MET A 49 11.05 -5.18 -4.16
C MET A 49 12.06 -5.56 -3.08
N ARG A 50 12.67 -4.58 -2.39
CA ARG A 50 13.67 -4.86 -1.35
C ARG A 50 12.98 -5.34 -0.06
N PRO A 51 13.58 -6.30 0.65
CA PRO A 51 13.08 -6.73 1.96
C PRO A 51 13.03 -5.57 2.97
N LEU A 52 11.96 -5.52 3.78
CA LEU A 52 11.79 -4.50 4.83
C LEU A 52 12.94 -4.50 5.86
N SER A 53 13.57 -5.67 6.07
CA SER A 53 14.72 -5.85 6.96
C SER A 53 15.91 -4.97 6.58
N ASP A 54 16.03 -4.60 5.31
CA ASP A 54 17.21 -3.92 4.77
C ASP A 54 17.12 -2.39 4.94
N PHE A 55 15.96 -1.89 5.38
CA PHE A 55 15.71 -0.48 5.62
C PHE A 55 15.98 -0.08 7.08
N SER A 56 16.40 1.18 7.27
CA SER A 56 16.56 1.77 8.60
C SER A 56 15.21 1.95 9.30
N GLY A 57 15.20 2.19 10.61
CA GLY A 57 13.97 2.40 11.38
C GLY A 57 13.08 3.51 10.82
N GLY A 58 13.67 4.64 10.38
CA GLY A 58 12.91 5.73 9.77
C GLY A 58 12.23 5.34 8.46
N TRP A 59 12.93 4.59 7.59
CA TRP A 59 12.35 4.06 6.36
C TRP A 59 11.25 3.03 6.63
N ARG A 60 11.42 2.16 7.63
CA ARG A 60 10.36 1.23 8.05
C ARG A 60 9.11 1.97 8.56
N MET A 61 9.29 3.11 9.24
CA MET A 61 8.18 3.98 9.63
C MET A 61 7.46 4.55 8.40
N ARG A 62 8.20 5.00 7.38
CA ARG A 62 7.60 5.46 6.10
C ARG A 62 6.81 4.34 5.41
N VAL A 63 7.29 3.08 5.42
CA VAL A 63 6.49 1.94 4.90
C VAL A 63 5.20 1.74 5.69
N ASN A 64 5.25 1.85 7.03
CA ASN A 64 4.04 1.74 7.85
C ASN A 64 3.05 2.87 7.57
N LEU A 65 3.52 4.09 7.35
CA LEU A 65 2.69 5.21 6.90
C LEU A 65 2.03 4.89 5.54
N ALA A 66 2.80 4.39 4.56
CA ALA A 66 2.25 3.96 3.27
C ALA A 66 1.14 2.92 3.44
N ARG A 67 1.34 1.93 4.33
CA ARG A 67 0.35 0.88 4.62
C ARG A 67 -0.93 1.45 5.22
N ASN A 68 -0.83 2.42 6.13
CA ASN A 68 -1.99 3.09 6.72
C ASN A 68 -2.76 3.90 5.66
N LEU A 69 -2.05 4.56 4.75
CA LEU A 69 -2.66 5.34 3.65
C LEU A 69 -3.23 4.46 2.53
N PHE A 70 -2.81 3.20 2.41
CA PHE A 70 -3.25 2.29 1.37
C PHE A 70 -4.66 1.74 1.62
N MET A 71 -5.02 1.52 2.88
CA MET A 71 -6.33 1.01 3.25
C MET A 71 -7.35 2.16 3.28
N PRO A 72 -8.56 1.97 2.73
CA PRO A 72 -9.65 2.91 2.96
C PRO A 72 -9.98 2.94 4.46
N SER A 73 -10.14 4.13 5.03
CA SER A 73 -10.47 4.29 6.44
C SER A 73 -11.43 5.47 6.64
N ASP A 74 -12.48 5.27 7.45
CA ASP A 74 -13.43 6.35 7.82
C ASP A 74 -12.81 7.33 8.83
N LEU A 75 -11.80 6.88 9.57
CA LEU A 75 -11.05 7.66 10.55
C LEU A 75 -9.58 7.28 10.50
N LEU A 76 -8.75 8.26 10.17
CA LEU A 76 -7.29 8.12 10.14
C LEU A 76 -6.67 8.89 11.31
N LEU A 77 -6.03 8.17 12.23
CA LEU A 77 -5.25 8.77 13.33
C LEU A 77 -3.76 8.58 13.06
N LEU A 78 -3.04 9.69 12.98
CA LEU A 78 -1.61 9.72 12.71
C LEU A 78 -0.90 10.40 13.87
N ASP A 79 -0.03 9.67 14.55
CA ASP A 79 0.84 10.22 15.59
C ASP A 79 2.21 10.54 14.99
N GLU A 80 2.57 11.82 14.95
CA GLU A 80 3.83 12.33 14.38
C GLU A 80 4.16 11.79 12.95
N PRO A 81 3.22 11.84 11.98
CA PRO A 81 3.41 11.22 10.66
C PRO A 81 4.50 11.87 9.80
N THR A 82 4.88 13.10 10.13
CA THR A 82 5.92 13.86 9.43
C THR A 82 7.32 13.53 9.92
N ASN A 83 7.45 12.78 11.01
CA ASN A 83 8.74 12.40 11.54
C ASN A 83 9.48 11.51 10.51
N HIS A 84 10.78 11.76 10.37
CA HIS A 84 11.63 11.09 9.37
C HIS A 84 11.27 11.38 7.91
N LEU A 85 10.37 12.31 7.58
CA LEU A 85 10.14 12.78 6.22
C LEU A 85 11.09 13.93 5.88
N ASP A 86 11.59 13.94 4.64
CA ASP A 86 12.22 15.11 4.03
C ASP A 86 11.14 16.07 3.52
N LEU A 87 11.55 17.27 3.09
CA LEU A 87 10.62 18.31 2.66
C LEU A 87 9.74 17.87 1.49
N ASP A 88 10.31 17.15 0.52
CA ASP A 88 9.59 16.71 -0.68
C ASP A 88 8.52 15.67 -0.32
N ALA A 89 8.86 14.68 0.50
CA ALA A 89 7.91 13.68 0.99
C ALA A 89 6.82 14.30 1.88
N LEU A 90 7.16 15.33 2.66
CA LEU A 90 6.19 16.06 3.49
C LEU A 90 5.17 16.82 2.64
N LEU A 91 5.64 17.57 1.64
CA LEU A 91 4.76 18.30 0.71
C LEU A 91 3.89 17.33 -0.11
N TRP A 92 4.45 16.19 -0.50
CA TRP A 92 3.68 15.14 -1.16
C TRP A 92 2.59 14.58 -0.25
N LEU A 93 2.93 14.28 1.02
CA LEU A 93 1.97 13.76 2.00
C LEU A 93 0.83 14.75 2.26
N GLU A 94 1.12 16.03 2.39
CA GLU A 94 0.10 17.09 2.55
C GLU A 94 -0.90 17.09 1.38
N GLN A 95 -0.38 17.04 0.14
CA GLN A 95 -1.22 16.98 -1.06
C GLN A 95 -2.03 15.68 -1.15
N TRP A 96 -1.45 14.57 -0.71
CA TRP A 96 -2.13 13.28 -0.66
C TRP A 96 -3.30 13.31 0.33
N LEU A 97 -3.05 13.77 1.57
CA LEU A 97 -4.05 13.84 2.63
C LEU A 97 -5.22 14.76 2.27
N THR A 98 -4.98 15.84 1.51
CA THR A 98 -6.05 16.73 1.01
C THR A 98 -7.03 16.01 0.08
N ARG A 99 -6.60 14.92 -0.56
CA ARG A 99 -7.40 14.10 -1.48
C ARG A 99 -7.78 12.75 -0.90
N TYR A 100 -7.41 12.48 0.36
CA TYR A 100 -7.72 11.21 1.00
C TYR A 100 -9.25 11.08 1.10
N PRO A 101 -9.82 9.95 0.63
CA PRO A 101 -11.26 9.77 0.53
C PRO A 101 -11.95 9.71 1.89
#